data_AF-A0A7J7VD55-F1
#
_entry.id   AF-A0A7J7VD55-F1
#
_cell.length_a   1.000
_cell.length_b   1.000
_cell.length_c   1.000
_cell.angle_alpha   90.00
_cell.angle_beta   90.00
_cell.angle_gamma   90.00
#
_symmetry.space_group_name_H-M   'P 1'
#
loop_
_entity.id
_entity.type
_entity.pdbx_description
1 polymer ?
#
loop_
_entity_poly.entity_id
_entity_poly.type
_entity_poly.pdbx_seq_one_letter_code
_entity_poly.pdbx_strand_id
1 'polypeptide(L)'
;MKGFIDDANYFIGLLDEGTNLGNVIDNYVYEHTLTGKNAFFVGDLGKIVKKHSQWQNVVAQIKPFYTVKCNSTPAVLEILAALGTGFACSSKTEMALVQELGVSPENIIYISPCKQVSQIKYAAKVGVNMMTCDSEVELKKIARNHPNAKIVFH
;
A
#
# COMPACT_ATOMS: atom_id res chain seq x y z
N MET A 1 3.24 -4.97 19.66
CA MET A 1 3.18 -4.85 18.19
C MET A 1 2.60 -6.14 17.66
N LYS A 2 1.58 -6.10 16.80
CA LYS A 2 1.26 -7.29 15.98
C LYS A 2 2.48 -7.50 15.06
N GLY A 3 3.07 -8.69 15.11
CA GLY A 3 4.17 -9.07 14.21
C GLY A 3 3.69 -9.09 12.76
N PHE A 4 4.65 -9.18 11.83
CA PHE A 4 4.37 -9.48 10.42
C PHE A 4 3.51 -10.74 10.32
N ILE A 5 2.68 -10.83 9.28
CA ILE A 5 1.82 -12.01 9.09
C ILE A 5 2.71 -13.23 8.81
N ASP A 6 2.65 -14.25 9.68
CA ASP A 6 3.47 -15.48 9.61
C ASP A 6 3.32 -16.27 8.28
N ASP A 7 2.24 -16.04 7.53
CA ASP A 7 1.92 -16.72 6.27
C ASP A 7 2.49 -16.04 5.01
N ALA A 8 3.30 -14.99 5.14
CA ALA A 8 3.80 -14.26 3.99
C ALA A 8 5.18 -14.77 3.49
N ASN A 9 5.23 -15.16 2.22
CA ASN A 9 6.42 -15.66 1.50
C ASN A 9 7.49 -14.58 1.23
N TYR A 10 8.00 -13.89 2.25
CA TYR A 10 9.14 -13.00 2.09
C TYR A 10 10.12 -13.12 3.26
N PHE A 11 11.41 -13.19 2.94
CA PHE A 11 12.48 -13.25 3.91
C PHE A 11 13.03 -11.85 4.19
N ILE A 12 13.09 -11.46 5.46
CA ILE A 12 13.70 -10.20 5.89
C ILE A 12 15.01 -10.53 6.60
N GLY A 13 16.14 -10.21 5.96
CA GLY A 13 17.46 -10.27 6.58
C GLY A 13 17.82 -8.96 7.26
N LEU A 14 18.41 -9.03 8.44
CA LEU A 14 19.07 -7.89 9.07
C LEU A 14 20.47 -7.73 8.47
N LEU A 15 20.90 -6.48 8.27
CA LEU A 15 22.24 -6.18 7.76
C LEU A 15 23.10 -5.67 8.92
N ASP A 16 24.27 -6.29 9.10
CA ASP A 16 25.26 -5.89 10.10
C ASP A 16 25.96 -4.58 9.70
N GLU A 17 26.55 -3.90 10.69
CA GLU A 17 27.36 -2.71 10.44
C GLU A 17 28.55 -3.05 9.51
N GLY A 18 28.54 -2.51 8.31
CA GLY A 18 29.57 -2.73 7.27
C GLY A 18 29.08 -3.53 6.07
N THR A 19 27.96 -4.24 6.17
CA THR A 19 27.32 -4.87 5.01
C THR A 19 26.47 -3.85 4.26
N ASN A 20 26.68 -3.73 2.95
CA ASN A 20 25.87 -2.86 2.09
C ASN A 20 25.00 -3.68 1.12
N LEU A 21 24.09 -2.99 0.42
CA LEU A 21 23.18 -3.62 -0.52
C LEU A 21 23.91 -4.40 -1.64
N GLY A 22 25.09 -3.94 -2.05
CA GLY A 22 25.94 -4.62 -3.04
C GLY A 22 26.35 -6.01 -2.56
N ASN A 23 26.78 -6.13 -1.30
CA ASN A 23 27.13 -7.44 -0.72
C ASN A 23 25.95 -8.42 -0.72
N VAL A 24 24.73 -7.92 -0.43
CA VAL A 24 23.52 -8.74 -0.46
C VAL A 24 23.23 -9.22 -1.88
N ILE A 25 23.32 -8.32 -2.87
CA ILE A 25 23.10 -8.66 -4.28
C ILE A 25 24.15 -9.69 -4.73
N ASP A 26 25.43 -9.45 -4.44
CA ASP A 26 26.53 -10.36 -4.83
C ASP A 26 26.33 -11.76 -4.25
N ASN A 27 25.87 -11.87 -2.99
CA ASN A 27 25.55 -13.16 -2.38
C ASN A 27 24.42 -13.88 -3.12
N TYR A 28 23.31 -13.20 -3.40
CA TYR A 28 22.22 -13.80 -4.16
C TYR A 28 22.62 -14.16 -5.59
N VAL A 29 23.46 -13.35 -6.26
CA VAL A 29 24.02 -13.70 -7.59
C VAL A 29 24.84 -14.99 -7.51
N TYR A 30 25.68 -15.13 -6.48
CA TYR A 30 26.46 -16.35 -6.28
C TYR A 30 25.56 -17.59 -6.08
N GLU A 31 24.59 -17.52 -5.17
CA GLU A 31 23.63 -18.61 -4.92
C GLU A 31 22.81 -18.97 -6.17
N HIS A 32 22.37 -17.96 -6.93
CA HIS A 32 21.56 -18.18 -8.14
C HIS A 32 22.37 -18.70 -9.31
N THR A 33 23.69 -18.47 -9.34
CA THR A 33 24.59 -19.00 -10.36
C THR A 33 24.62 -20.52 -10.36
N LEU A 34 24.47 -21.15 -9.19
CA LEU A 34 24.54 -22.60 -9.00
C LEU A 34 23.19 -23.33 -9.10
N THR A 35 22.06 -22.60 -9.11
CA THR A 35 20.72 -23.21 -9.06
C THR A 35 19.96 -23.06 -10.38
N GLY A 36 19.83 -21.84 -10.91
CA GLY A 36 19.02 -21.63 -12.12
C GLY A 36 19.05 -20.22 -12.73
N LYS A 37 19.79 -19.28 -12.12
CA LYS A 37 19.98 -17.90 -12.62
C LYS A 37 18.68 -17.11 -12.86
N ASN A 38 17.65 -17.39 -12.07
CA ASN A 38 16.41 -16.62 -12.11
C ASN A 38 16.67 -15.17 -11.66
N ALA A 39 15.91 -14.22 -12.21
CA ALA A 39 15.91 -12.85 -11.75
C ALA A 39 15.34 -12.74 -10.33
N PHE A 40 15.86 -11.82 -9.54
CA PHE A 40 15.43 -11.56 -8.16
C PHE A 40 15.37 -10.05 -7.88
N PHE A 41 14.67 -9.67 -6.81
CA PHE A 41 14.61 -8.30 -6.30
C PHE A 41 15.16 -8.24 -4.88
N VAL A 42 15.87 -7.16 -4.55
CA VAL A 42 16.28 -6.84 -3.17
C VAL A 42 15.65 -5.51 -2.78
N GLY A 43 14.80 -5.52 -1.76
CA GLY A 43 14.10 -4.34 -1.26
C GLY A 43 14.64 -3.90 0.11
N ASP A 44 15.17 -2.69 0.19
CA ASP A 44 15.61 -2.08 1.45
C ASP A 44 14.42 -1.44 2.17
N LEU A 45 13.81 -2.18 3.11
CA LEU A 45 12.71 -1.68 3.94
C LEU A 45 13.14 -0.52 4.86
N GLY A 46 14.41 -0.45 5.25
CA GLY A 46 14.96 0.64 6.04
C GLY A 46 14.90 1.98 5.31
N LYS A 47 15.02 1.99 3.98
CA LYS A 47 14.79 3.20 3.17
C LYS A 47 13.34 3.68 3.20
N ILE A 48 12.35 2.78 3.29
CA ILE A 48 10.93 3.16 3.43
C ILE A 48 10.72 3.90 4.75
N VAL A 49 11.26 3.36 5.85
CA VAL A 49 11.19 3.99 7.18
C VAL A 49 11.87 5.36 7.19
N LYS A 50 13.07 5.47 6.58
CA LYS A 50 13.79 6.74 6.43
C LYS A 50 12.99 7.76 5.63
N LYS A 51 12.30 7.33 4.56
CA LYS A 51 11.42 8.21 3.75
C LYS A 51 10.20 8.68 4.51
N HIS A 52 9.57 7.80 5.31
CA HIS A 52 8.47 8.19 6.17
C HIS A 52 8.92 9.22 7.23
N SER A 53 10.07 8.99 7.87
CA SER A 53 10.65 9.93 8.83
C SER A 53 10.98 11.27 8.18
N GLN A 54 11.56 11.25 6.97
CA GLN A 54 11.81 12.47 6.19
C GLN A 54 10.52 13.23 5.88
N TRP A 55 9.44 12.54 5.50
CA TRP A 55 8.15 13.15 5.25
C TRP A 55 7.62 13.86 6.50
N GLN A 56 7.61 13.18 7.64
CA GLN A 56 7.17 13.74 8.91
C GLN A 56 8.00 14.96 9.33
N ASN A 57 9.31 14.95 9.09
CA ASN A 57 10.18 16.09 9.42
C ASN A 57 9.94 17.32 8.54
N VAL A 58 9.44 17.15 7.31
CA VAL A 58 9.25 18.26 6.35
C VAL A 58 7.79 18.76 6.36
N VAL A 59 6.81 17.87 6.47
CA VAL A 59 5.37 18.18 6.38
C VAL A 59 4.56 17.37 7.41
N ALA A 60 4.88 17.53 8.70
CA ALA A 60 4.25 16.80 9.81
C ALA A 60 2.70 16.85 9.81
N GLN A 61 2.12 17.94 9.34
CA GLN A 61 0.67 18.16 9.30
C GLN A 61 -0.05 17.45 8.13
N ILE A 62 0.71 16.93 7.16
CA ILE A 62 0.14 16.24 5.99
C ILE A 62 0.26 14.74 6.19
N LYS A 63 -0.86 14.05 6.36
CA LYS A 63 -0.88 12.58 6.43
C LYS A 63 -0.66 11.98 5.03
N PRO A 64 0.38 11.17 4.80
CA PRO A 64 0.60 10.52 3.52
C PRO A 64 -0.41 9.38 3.32
N PHE A 65 -0.93 9.27 2.08
CA PHE A 65 -1.69 8.12 1.61
C PHE A 65 -0.92 7.45 0.47
N TYR A 66 -0.42 6.23 0.72
CA TYR A 66 0.39 5.51 -0.25
C TYR A 66 -0.47 4.91 -1.37
N THR A 67 -0.08 5.15 -2.62
CA THR A 67 -0.75 4.59 -3.81
C THR A 67 -0.38 3.12 -3.96
N VAL A 68 -1.30 2.22 -3.61
CA VAL A 68 -1.06 0.76 -3.56
C VAL A 68 -0.58 0.20 -4.91
N LYS A 69 -1.12 0.73 -6.02
CA LYS A 69 -0.75 0.32 -7.38
C LYS A 69 0.75 0.48 -7.70
N CYS A 70 1.48 1.35 -7.00
CA CYS A 70 2.92 1.54 -7.22
C CYS A 70 3.73 0.29 -6.86
N ASN A 71 3.39 -0.37 -5.76
CA ASN A 71 3.94 -1.65 -5.34
C ASN A 71 3.02 -2.22 -4.24
N SER A 72 2.32 -3.29 -4.55
CA SER A 72 1.36 -3.96 -3.66
C SER A 72 1.95 -5.17 -2.93
N THR A 73 3.28 -5.26 -2.86
CA THR A 73 3.96 -6.33 -2.09
C THR A 73 3.55 -6.24 -0.62
N PRO A 74 3.06 -7.34 0.00
CA PRO A 74 2.56 -7.30 1.39
C PRO A 74 3.55 -6.70 2.39
N ALA A 75 4.84 -7.04 2.32
CA ALA A 75 5.89 -6.47 3.18
C ALA A 75 5.93 -4.93 3.16
N VAL A 76 5.74 -4.31 1.99
CA VAL A 76 5.71 -2.85 1.83
C VAL A 76 4.46 -2.26 2.47
N LEU A 77 3.31 -2.90 2.26
CA LEU A 77 2.05 -2.43 2.82
C LEU A 77 2.02 -2.59 4.35
N GLU A 78 2.53 -3.70 4.87
CA GLU A 78 2.63 -3.97 6.31
C GLU A 78 3.51 -2.93 7.02
N ILE A 79 4.69 -2.62 6.47
CA ILE A 79 5.56 -1.59 7.08
C ILE A 79 4.91 -0.20 7.02
N LEU A 80 4.26 0.16 5.92
CA LEU A 80 3.59 1.45 5.79
C LEU A 80 2.37 1.57 6.71
N ALA A 81 1.62 0.49 6.90
CA ALA A 81 0.50 0.40 7.83
C ALA A 81 0.99 0.53 9.28
N ALA A 82 2.06 -0.17 9.64
CA ALA A 82 2.69 -0.06 10.96
C ALA A 82 3.22 1.35 11.25
N LEU A 83 3.68 2.08 10.23
CA LEU A 83 4.07 3.48 10.32
C LEU A 83 2.87 4.47 10.37
N GLY A 84 1.63 3.99 10.25
CA GLY A 84 0.42 4.82 10.33
C GLY A 84 0.06 5.56 9.04
N THR A 85 0.65 5.18 7.91
CA THR A 85 0.34 5.72 6.58
C THR A 85 -1.09 5.34 6.17
N GLY A 86 -1.82 6.23 5.49
CA GLY A 86 -3.06 5.86 4.80
C GLY A 86 -2.80 5.15 3.47
N PHE A 87 -3.84 4.66 2.81
CA PHE A 87 -3.72 3.97 1.54
C PHE A 87 -4.68 4.52 0.49
N ALA A 88 -4.13 4.89 -0.66
CA ALA A 88 -4.88 5.25 -1.84
C ALA A 88 -5.05 4.01 -2.73
N CYS A 89 -6.28 3.51 -2.78
CA CYS A 89 -6.65 2.32 -3.54
C CYS A 89 -7.37 2.72 -4.83
N SER A 90 -7.16 1.96 -5.90
CA SER A 90 -7.74 2.14 -7.22
C SER A 90 -8.61 0.97 -7.67
N SER A 91 -8.70 -0.10 -6.88
CA SER A 91 -9.53 -1.26 -7.18
C SER A 91 -10.10 -1.93 -5.92
N LYS A 92 -11.10 -2.79 -6.11
CA LYS A 92 -11.62 -3.69 -5.06
C LYS A 92 -10.51 -4.54 -4.44
N THR A 93 -9.62 -5.09 -5.25
CA THR A 93 -8.56 -6.00 -4.79
C THR A 93 -7.58 -5.27 -3.87
N GLU A 94 -7.21 -4.03 -4.20
CA GLU A 94 -6.33 -3.21 -3.35
C GLU A 94 -7.01 -2.85 -2.02
N MET A 95 -8.30 -2.48 -2.04
CA MET A 95 -9.06 -2.22 -0.81
C MET A 95 -9.21 -3.47 0.07
N ALA A 96 -9.37 -4.64 -0.53
CA ALA A 96 -9.45 -5.91 0.20
C ALA A 96 -8.11 -6.23 0.87
N LEU A 97 -7.01 -6.14 0.10
CA LEU A 97 -5.66 -6.41 0.57
C LEU A 97 -5.29 -5.51 1.76
N VAL A 98 -5.52 -4.20 1.66
CA VAL A 98 -5.20 -3.25 2.72
C VAL A 98 -6.03 -3.51 3.99
N GLN A 99 -7.30 -3.90 3.86
CA GLN A 99 -8.13 -4.24 5.01
C GLN A 99 -7.76 -5.57 5.67
N GLU A 100 -7.30 -6.55 4.88
CA GLU A 100 -6.80 -7.83 5.40
C GLU A 100 -5.59 -7.62 6.33
N LEU A 101 -4.76 -6.61 6.03
CA LEU A 101 -3.67 -6.17 6.91
C LEU A 101 -4.14 -5.44 8.19
N GLY A 102 -5.47 -5.30 8.39
CA GLY A 102 -6.06 -4.66 9.56
C GLY A 102 -6.10 -3.13 9.49
N VAL A 103 -5.90 -2.53 8.32
CA VAL A 103 -6.03 -1.07 8.14
C VAL A 103 -7.50 -0.68 8.18
N SER A 104 -7.83 0.26 9.06
CA SER A 104 -9.21 0.72 9.22
C SER A 104 -9.71 1.53 8.01
N PRO A 105 -10.99 1.41 7.60
CA PRO A 105 -11.52 2.05 6.39
C PRO A 105 -11.38 3.58 6.33
N GLU A 106 -11.30 4.28 7.46
CA GLU A 106 -11.05 5.73 7.50
C GLU A 106 -9.65 6.14 7.01
N ASN A 107 -8.72 5.19 6.96
CA ASN A 107 -7.38 5.38 6.43
C ASN A 107 -7.25 4.92 4.97
N ILE A 108 -8.37 4.69 4.28
CA ILE A 108 -8.42 4.28 2.88
C ILE A 108 -9.18 5.34 2.08
N ILE A 109 -8.59 5.76 0.96
CA ILE A 109 -9.25 6.60 -0.05
C ILE A 109 -9.33 5.85 -1.38
N TYR A 110 -10.52 5.81 -1.99
CA TYR A 110 -10.74 5.19 -3.29
C TYR A 110 -10.56 6.21 -4.43
N ILE A 111 -9.46 6.12 -5.16
CA ILE A 111 -8.97 7.16 -6.08
C ILE A 111 -9.15 6.85 -7.57
N SER A 112 -9.81 5.74 -7.94
CA SER A 112 -10.01 5.41 -9.36
C SER A 112 -10.86 6.49 -10.06
N PRO A 113 -10.46 7.03 -11.22
CA PRO A 113 -11.25 8.05 -11.92
C PRO A 113 -12.56 7.49 -12.49
N CYS A 114 -12.57 6.21 -12.90
CA CYS A 114 -13.72 5.54 -13.50
C CYS A 114 -14.14 4.33 -12.68
N LYS A 115 -15.02 4.52 -11.71
CA LYS A 115 -15.41 3.46 -10.77
C LYS A 115 -16.53 2.60 -11.37
N GLN A 116 -16.35 1.29 -11.30
CA GLN A 116 -17.43 0.36 -11.59
C GLN A 116 -18.45 0.39 -10.44
N VAL A 117 -19.74 0.32 -10.76
CA VAL A 117 -20.82 0.33 -9.75
C VAL A 117 -20.65 -0.79 -8.72
N SER A 118 -20.22 -1.97 -9.16
CA SER A 118 -19.89 -3.11 -8.29
C SER A 118 -18.80 -2.79 -7.27
N GLN A 119 -17.79 -2.00 -7.65
CA GLN A 119 -16.69 -1.58 -6.78
C GLN A 119 -17.12 -0.47 -5.82
N ILE A 120 -18.00 0.45 -6.26
CA ILE A 120 -18.62 1.45 -5.36
C ILE A 120 -19.44 0.75 -4.29
N LYS A 121 -20.27 -0.23 -4.65
CA LYS A 121 -21.05 -1.04 -3.70
C LYS A 121 -20.15 -1.81 -2.74
N TYR A 122 -19.02 -2.32 -3.23
CA TYR A 122 -18.03 -2.96 -2.36
C TYR A 122 -17.45 -1.98 -1.35
N ALA A 123 -16.99 -0.80 -1.80
CA ALA A 123 -16.49 0.25 -0.91
C ALA A 123 -17.52 0.63 0.17
N ALA A 124 -18.80 0.74 -0.21
CA ALA A 124 -19.90 0.95 0.73
C ALA A 124 -20.04 -0.19 1.75
N LYS A 125 -20.03 -1.44 1.28
CA LYS A 125 -20.13 -2.63 2.13
C LYS A 125 -19.00 -2.71 3.16
N VAL A 126 -17.79 -2.33 2.78
CA VAL A 126 -16.60 -2.39 3.66
C VAL A 126 -16.34 -1.10 4.44
N GLY A 127 -17.22 -0.10 4.33
CA GLY A 127 -17.11 1.16 5.07
C GLY A 127 -16.03 2.13 4.55
N VAL A 128 -15.46 1.90 3.36
CA VAL A 128 -14.55 2.85 2.71
C VAL A 128 -15.40 3.99 2.16
N ASN A 129 -15.44 5.09 2.90
CA ASN A 129 -16.32 6.22 2.60
C ASN A 129 -15.64 7.30 1.75
N MET A 130 -14.32 7.50 1.89
CA MET A 130 -13.61 8.56 1.18
C MET A 130 -13.30 8.13 -0.25
N MET A 131 -13.71 8.93 -1.24
CA MET A 131 -13.43 8.65 -2.65
C MET A 131 -13.34 9.91 -3.50
N THR A 132 -12.58 9.84 -4.58
CA THR A 132 -12.47 10.95 -5.54
C THR A 132 -13.65 10.99 -6.50
N CYS A 133 -13.97 12.14 -7.07
CA CYS A 133 -14.95 12.27 -8.14
C CYS A 133 -14.61 13.48 -9.02
N ASP A 134 -14.58 13.28 -10.34
CA ASP A 134 -14.20 14.30 -11.34
C ASP A 134 -15.32 14.57 -12.36
N SER A 135 -16.44 13.85 -12.29
CA SER A 135 -17.54 13.99 -13.26
C SER A 135 -18.92 13.81 -12.64
N GLU A 136 -19.92 14.45 -13.24
CA GLU A 136 -21.33 14.31 -12.83
C GLU A 136 -21.84 12.86 -12.97
N VAL A 137 -21.33 12.13 -13.96
CA VAL A 137 -21.68 10.72 -14.18
C VAL A 137 -21.18 9.85 -13.03
N GLU A 138 -19.94 10.05 -12.58
CA GLU A 138 -19.42 9.36 -11.39
C GLU A 138 -20.22 9.75 -10.14
N LEU A 139 -20.53 11.03 -9.96
CA LEU A 139 -21.32 11.51 -8.82
C LEU A 139 -22.70 10.83 -8.77
N LYS A 140 -23.38 10.70 -9.92
CA LYS A 140 -24.66 9.98 -10.04
C LYS A 140 -24.54 8.50 -9.67
N LYS A 141 -23.45 7.83 -10.05
CA LYS A 141 -23.19 6.43 -9.64
C LYS A 141 -22.98 6.34 -8.13
N ILE A 142 -22.19 7.25 -7.55
CA ILE A 142 -21.88 7.25 -6.13
C ILE A 142 -23.14 7.52 -5.31
N ALA A 143 -23.91 8.56 -5.64
CA ALA A 143 -25.15 8.92 -4.96
C ALA A 143 -26.16 7.77 -4.88
N ARG A 144 -26.25 6.94 -5.93
CA ARG A 144 -27.15 5.78 -5.98
C ARG A 144 -26.66 4.56 -5.19
N ASN A 145 -25.36 4.41 -4.98
CA ASN A 145 -24.76 3.14 -4.54
C ASN A 145 -23.95 3.24 -3.25
N HIS A 146 -23.57 4.45 -2.82
CA HIS A 146 -22.86 4.70 -1.57
C HIS A 146 -23.28 6.05 -0.97
N PRO A 147 -24.44 6.12 -0.30
CA PRO A 147 -24.98 7.38 0.26
C PRO A 147 -24.10 8.00 1.36
N ASN A 148 -23.24 7.20 2.01
CA ASN A 148 -22.34 7.66 3.07
C ASN A 148 -20.97 8.11 2.52
N ALA A 149 -20.80 8.15 1.20
CA ALA A 149 -19.56 8.55 0.57
C ALA A 149 -19.20 10.00 0.91
N LYS A 150 -17.93 10.22 1.24
CA LYS A 150 -17.31 11.54 1.40
C LYS A 150 -16.50 11.81 0.14
N ILE A 151 -16.96 12.78 -0.63
CA ILE A 151 -16.42 13.07 -1.96
C ILE A 151 -15.26 14.05 -1.86
N VAL A 152 -14.14 13.71 -2.50
CA VAL A 152 -13.04 14.62 -2.79
C VAL A 152 -13.14 14.98 -4.27
N PHE A 153 -13.44 16.24 -4.58
CA PHE A 153 -13.44 16.72 -5.95
C PHE A 153 -11.99 16.96 -6.42
N HIS A 154 -11.70 16.49 -7.63
CA HIS A 154 -10.47 16.77 -8.37
C HIS A 154 -10.83 17.58 -9.62
#